data_AF-A0A8B9ZKS9-F1
#
_entry.id   AF-A0A8B9ZKS9-F1
#
_cell.length_a   1.000
_cell.length_b   1.000
_cell.length_c   1.000
_cell.angle_alpha   90.00
_cell.angle_beta   90.00
_cell.angle_gamma   90.00
#
_symmetry.space_group_name_H-M   'P 1'
#
loop_
_entity.id
_entity.type
_entity.pdbx_description
1 polymer ?
#
loop_
_entity_poly.entity_id
_entity_poly.type
_entity_poly.pdbx_seq_one_letter_code
_entity_poly.pdbx_strand_id
1 'polypeptide(L)'
;MLDQIHLLAAVTVLGVLEQAYFLLQVIYARRRFGISPPNISGPPEFERIFRAQVNSSEYFPIFVALLWQAGLFFHQGLAAALGLLYLYSRYCYFVGYRASSSER
;
A
#
# COMPACT_ATOMS: atom_id res chain seq x y z
N MET A 1 22.63 5.05 -17.24
CA MET A 1 22.25 4.39 -15.96
C MET A 1 20.84 4.79 -15.53
N LEU A 2 20.50 6.08 -15.48
CA LEU A 2 19.13 6.55 -15.17
C LEU A 2 18.07 5.98 -16.13
N ASP A 3 18.38 5.87 -17.42
CA ASP A 3 17.47 5.28 -18.43
C ASP A 3 17.16 3.81 -18.19
N GLN A 4 17.95 3.09 -17.38
CA GLN A 4 17.71 1.69 -17.04
C GLN A 4 16.95 1.50 -15.72
N ILE A 5 16.65 2.58 -15.00
CA ILE A 5 15.97 2.51 -13.70
C ILE A 5 14.74 3.43 -13.60
N HIS A 6 14.54 4.35 -14.54
CA HIS A 6 13.46 5.34 -14.49
C HIS A 6 12.07 4.73 -14.28
N LEU A 7 11.74 3.61 -14.93
CA LEU A 7 10.45 2.92 -14.72
C LEU A 7 10.31 2.36 -13.29
N LEU A 8 11.37 1.78 -12.74
CA LEU A 8 11.36 1.22 -11.37
C LEU A 8 11.23 2.35 -10.35
N ALA A 9 11.94 3.46 -10.57
CA ALA A 9 11.84 4.66 -9.74
C ALA A 9 10.43 5.24 -9.79
N ALA A 10 9.82 5.35 -10.98
CA ALA A 10 8.46 5.84 -11.13
C ALA A 10 7.44 4.95 -10.39
N VAL A 11 7.55 3.63 -10.53
CA VAL A 11 6.69 2.67 -9.81
C VAL A 11 6.92 2.74 -8.29
N THR A 12 8.17 2.92 -7.85
CA THR A 12 8.49 3.08 -6.43
C THR A 12 7.85 4.34 -5.86
N VAL A 13 7.94 5.48 -6.56
CA VAL A 13 7.29 6.74 -6.17
C VAL A 13 5.77 6.56 -6.11
N LEU A 14 5.17 5.90 -7.10
CA LEU A 14 3.74 5.62 -7.08
C LEU A 14 3.34 4.77 -5.87
N GLY A 15 4.14 3.76 -5.51
CA GLY A 15 3.92 2.95 -4.32
C GLY A 15 4.04 3.75 -3.01
N VAL A 16 4.99 4.69 -2.93
CA VAL A 16 5.08 5.62 -1.78
C VAL A 16 3.83 6.50 -1.68
N LEU A 17 3.33 7.01 -2.81
CA LEU A 17 2.10 7.83 -2.85
C LEU A 17 0.87 7.01 -2.43
N GLU A 18 0.79 5.74 -2.84
CA GLU A 18 -0.28 4.83 -2.41
C GLU A 18 -0.23 4.62 -0.88
N GLN A 19 0.96 4.34 -0.33
CA GLN A 19 1.15 4.17 1.11
C GLN A 19 0.79 5.46 1.89
N ALA A 20 1.14 6.63 1.35
CA ALA A 20 0.75 7.92 1.91
C ALA A 20 -0.78 8.11 1.88
N TYR A 21 -1.44 7.72 0.79
CA TYR A 21 -2.90 7.72 0.70
C TYR A 21 -3.54 6.82 1.77
N PHE A 22 -3.07 5.59 1.96
CA PHE A 22 -3.58 4.70 3.03
C PHE A 22 -3.38 5.29 4.42
N LEU A 23 -2.24 5.92 4.68
CA LEU A 23 -1.97 6.62 5.94
C LEU A 23 -2.96 7.79 6.17
N LEU A 24 -3.24 8.58 5.13
CA LEU A 24 -4.24 9.65 5.21
C LEU A 24 -5.65 9.10 5.49
N GLN A 25 -6.02 7.95 4.93
CA GLN A 25 -7.28 7.28 5.23
C GLN A 25 -7.38 6.87 6.70
N VAL A 26 -6.29 6.37 7.30
CA VAL A 26 -6.23 6.08 8.74
C VAL A 26 -6.38 7.34 9.57
N ILE A 27 -5.69 8.43 9.20
CA ILE A 27 -5.81 9.73 9.91
C ILE A 27 -7.26 10.24 9.85
N TYR A 28 -7.91 10.16 8.70
CA TYR A 28 -9.31 10.52 8.55
C TYR A 28 -10.21 9.65 9.42
N ALA A 29 -10.00 8.32 9.43
CA ALA A 29 -10.76 7.39 10.26
C ALA A 29 -10.57 7.70 11.77
N ARG A 30 -9.35 8.00 12.21
CA ARG A 30 -9.08 8.41 13.61
C ARG A 30 -9.91 9.62 14.01
N ARG A 31 -9.98 10.65 13.14
CA ARG A 31 -10.80 11.84 13.39
C ARG A 31 -12.30 11.51 13.39
N ARG A 32 -12.76 10.70 12.44
CA ARG A 32 -14.17 10.30 12.31
C ARG A 32 -14.67 9.50 13.52
N PHE A 33 -13.86 8.56 14.02
CA PHE A 33 -14.23 7.68 15.12
C PHE A 33 -13.71 8.15 16.50
N GLY A 34 -13.06 9.31 16.58
CA GLY A 34 -12.54 9.86 17.84
C GLY A 34 -11.40 9.03 18.46
N ILE A 35 -10.62 8.31 17.66
CA ILE A 35 -9.55 7.42 18.14
C ILE A 35 -8.21 8.17 18.19
N SER A 36 -7.91 8.74 19.35
CA SER A 36 -6.63 9.39 19.64
C SER A 36 -5.49 8.37 19.73
N PRO A 37 -4.29 8.65 19.18
CA PRO A 37 -3.08 7.90 19.51
C PRO A 37 -2.83 7.90 21.04
N PRO A 38 -2.27 6.83 21.64
CA PRO A 38 -1.70 5.64 21.00
C PRO A 38 -2.72 4.54 20.67
N ASN A 39 -4.02 4.76 20.88
CA ASN A 39 -5.03 3.72 20.70
C ASN A 39 -5.09 3.23 19.24
N ILE A 40 -5.16 1.92 19.09
CA ILE A 40 -5.29 1.23 17.79
C ILE A 40 -6.53 0.33 17.71
N SER A 41 -7.34 0.31 18.79
CA SER A 41 -8.62 -0.39 18.86
C SER A 41 -9.77 0.60 18.82
N GLY A 42 -10.91 0.18 18.29
CA GLY A 42 -12.08 1.03 18.12
C GLY A 42 -13.25 0.28 17.46
N PRO A 43 -14.20 0.99 16.83
CA PRO A 43 -15.24 0.34 16.04
C PRO A 43 -14.63 -0.57 14.96
N PRO A 44 -15.26 -1.71 14.61
CA PRO A 44 -14.72 -2.63 13.61
C PRO A 44 -14.36 -1.95 12.27
N GLU A 45 -15.09 -0.92 11.86
CA GLU A 45 -14.78 -0.11 10.67
C GLU A 45 -13.41 0.58 10.75
N PHE A 46 -13.08 1.16 11.90
CA PHE A 46 -11.78 1.77 12.14
C PHE A 46 -10.67 0.72 12.10
N GLU A 47 -10.86 -0.39 12.80
CA GLU A 47 -9.86 -1.44 12.89
C GLU A 47 -9.56 -2.04 11.52
N ARG A 48 -10.56 -2.22 10.66
CA ARG A 48 -10.36 -2.68 9.28
C ARG A 48 -9.49 -1.74 8.45
N ILE A 49 -9.77 -0.43 8.50
CA ILE A 49 -8.97 0.58 7.79
C ILE A 49 -7.52 0.58 8.32
N PHE A 50 -7.36 0.54 9.64
CA PHE A 50 -6.05 0.51 10.29
C PHE A 50 -5.26 -0.75 9.90
N ARG A 51 -5.88 -1.93 9.98
CA ARG A 51 -5.26 -3.22 9.62
C ARG A 51 -4.91 -3.29 8.13
N ALA A 52 -5.76 -2.77 7.25
CA ALA A 52 -5.47 -2.73 5.81
C ALA A 52 -4.24 -1.87 5.50
N GLN A 53 -4.07 -0.73 6.19
CA GLN A 53 -2.88 0.12 6.05
C GLN A 53 -1.62 -0.55 6.62
N VAL A 54 -1.71 -1.16 7.80
CA VAL A 54 -0.57 -1.87 8.42
C VAL A 54 -0.12 -3.02 7.53
N ASN A 55 -1.04 -3.88 7.07
CA ASN A 55 -0.71 -4.98 6.16
C ASN A 55 0.00 -4.48 4.90
N SER A 56 -0.54 -3.45 4.25
CA SER A 56 0.09 -2.88 3.04
C SER A 56 1.49 -2.35 3.33
N SER A 57 1.72 -1.80 4.52
CA SER A 57 3.03 -1.30 4.98
C SER A 57 4.03 -2.40 5.28
N GLU A 58 3.61 -3.52 5.86
CA GLU A 58 4.48 -4.67 6.14
C GLU A 58 5.02 -5.31 4.85
N TYR A 59 4.21 -5.34 3.80
CA TYR A 59 4.63 -5.89 2.50
C TYR A 59 5.40 -4.91 1.63
N PHE A 60 5.31 -3.60 1.89
CA PHE A 60 5.93 -2.58 1.04
C PHE A 60 7.47 -2.74 0.90
N PRO A 61 8.24 -3.01 1.97
CA PRO A 61 9.68 -3.27 1.84
C PRO A 61 9.99 -4.51 1.00
N ILE A 62 9.19 -5.57 1.13
CA ILE A 62 9.33 -6.81 0.35
C ILE A 62 9.11 -6.51 -1.13
N PHE A 63 8.05 -5.75 -1.44
CA PHE A 63 7.74 -5.30 -2.79
C PHE A 63 8.88 -4.49 -3.40
N VAL A 64 9.40 -3.48 -2.68
CA VAL A 64 10.49 -2.63 -3.20
C VAL A 64 11.75 -3.46 -3.45
N ALA A 65 12.13 -4.34 -2.52
CA ALA A 65 13.30 -5.21 -2.70
C ALA A 65 13.18 -6.08 -3.96
N LEU A 66 12.03 -6.73 -4.14
CA LEU A 66 11.78 -7.59 -5.31
C LEU A 66 11.66 -6.81 -6.62
N LEU A 67 11.01 -5.64 -6.61
CA LEU A 67 10.89 -4.77 -7.79
C LEU A 67 12.28 -4.38 -8.32
N TRP A 68 13.16 -3.93 -7.43
CA TRP A 68 14.51 -3.50 -7.81
C TRP A 68 15.38 -4.70 -8.22
N GLN A 69 15.33 -5.82 -7.50
CA GLN A 69 16.09 -7.01 -7.89
C GLN A 69 15.64 -7.55 -9.27
N ALA A 70 14.32 -7.65 -9.52
CA ALA A 70 13.80 -8.09 -10.81
C ALA A 70 14.08 -7.08 -11.94
N GLY A 71 14.03 -5.79 -11.63
CA GLY A 71 14.27 -4.75 -12.63
C GLY A 71 15.73 -4.63 -13.04
N LEU A 72 16.66 -4.78 -12.09
CA LEU A 72 18.11 -4.68 -12.33
C LEU A 72 18.71 -5.96 -12.93
N PHE A 73 18.25 -7.13 -12.48
CA PHE A 73 18.90 -8.41 -12.82
C PHE A 73 18.12 -9.27 -13.81
N PHE A 74 16.88 -8.88 -14.18
CA PHE A 74 16.08 -9.62 -15.14
C PHE A 74 15.57 -8.73 -16.28
N HIS A 75 14.55 -7.91 -16.05
CA HIS A 75 13.98 -7.08 -17.11
C HIS A 75 13.18 -5.90 -16.53
N GLN A 76 13.69 -4.68 -16.73
CA GLN A 76 13.10 -3.44 -16.20
C GLN A 76 11.61 -3.26 -16.55
N GLY A 77 11.26 -3.40 -17.84
CA GLY A 77 9.88 -3.20 -18.32
C GLY A 77 8.87 -4.17 -17.69
N LEU A 78 9.19 -5.47 -17.66
CA LEU A 78 8.34 -6.48 -17.03
C LEU A 78 8.21 -6.26 -15.51
N ALA A 79 9.31 -5.95 -14.82
CA ALA A 79 9.29 -5.66 -13.40
C ALA A 79 8.40 -4.45 -13.09
N ALA A 80 8.47 -3.38 -13.89
CA ALA A 80 7.60 -2.22 -13.76
C ALA A 80 6.12 -2.56 -14.01
N ALA A 81 5.81 -3.34 -15.05
CA ALA A 81 4.43 -3.74 -15.35
C ALA A 81 3.81 -4.59 -14.23
N LEU A 82 4.55 -5.57 -13.71
CA LEU A 82 4.13 -6.37 -12.56
C LEU A 82 4.04 -5.53 -11.27
N GLY A 83 4.91 -4.54 -11.12
CA GLY A 83 4.84 -3.59 -10.02
C GLY A 83 3.58 -2.73 -10.06
N LEU A 84 3.17 -2.26 -11.22
CA LEU A 84 1.88 -1.56 -11.39
C LEU A 84 0.69 -2.47 -11.06
N LEU A 85 0.73 -3.74 -11.51
CA LEU A 85 -0.29 -4.73 -11.17
C LEU A 85 -0.36 -4.98 -9.65
N TYR A 86 0.79 -5.06 -8.98
CA TYR A 86 0.87 -5.17 -7.52
C TYR A 86 0.22 -3.98 -6.82
N LEU A 87 0.56 -2.75 -7.21
CA LEU A 87 -0.03 -1.53 -6.64
C LEU A 87 -1.54 -1.49 -6.87
N TYR A 88 -2.00 -1.76 -8.08
CA TYR A 88 -3.45 -1.87 -8.35
C TYR A 88 -4.13 -2.90 -7.44
N SER A 89 -3.52 -4.07 -7.26
CA SER A 89 -4.05 -5.10 -6.38
C SER A 89 -4.08 -4.66 -4.92
N ARG A 90 -3.07 -3.90 -4.46
CA ARG A 90 -3.02 -3.32 -3.11
C ARG A 90 -4.11 -2.28 -2.89
N TYR A 91 -4.34 -1.42 -3.86
CA TYR A 91 -5.46 -0.48 -3.83
C TYR A 91 -6.80 -1.21 -3.71
N CYS A 92 -7.06 -2.21 -4.57
CA CYS A 92 -8.28 -3.02 -4.51
C CYS A 92 -8.43 -3.75 -3.17
N TYR A 93 -7.36 -4.33 -2.65
CA TYR A 93 -7.33 -4.95 -1.33
C TYR A 93 -7.73 -3.95 -0.24
N PHE A 94 -7.11 -2.77 -0.21
CA PHE A 94 -7.41 -1.76 0.81
C PHE A 94 -8.86 -1.28 0.75
N VAL A 95 -9.36 -0.97 -0.45
CA VAL A 95 -10.75 -0.53 -0.65
C VAL A 95 -11.74 -1.63 -0.26
N GLY A 96 -11.48 -2.88 -0.65
CA GLY A 96 -12.31 -4.03 -0.32
C GLY A 96 -12.31 -4.33 1.18
N TYR A 97 -11.14 -4.29 1.83
CA TYR A 97 -11.00 -4.53 3.27
C TYR A 97 -11.73 -3.45 4.09
N ARG A 98 -11.65 -2.18 3.65
CA ARG A 98 -12.42 -1.08 4.26
C ARG A 98 -13.93 -1.31 4.15
N ALA A 99 -14.39 -1.78 3.00
CA ALA A 99 -15.82 -1.93 2.69
C ALA A 99 -16.44 -3.21 3.26
N SER A 100 -15.65 -4.22 3.64
CA SER A 100 -16.20 -5.47 4.17
C SER A 100 -16.95 -5.20 5.48
N SER A 101 -18.20 -5.69 5.58
CA SER A 101 -18.88 -5.85 6.86
C SER A 101 -18.45 -7.17 7.48
N SER A 102 -18.31 -7.21 8.80
CA SER A 102 -18.04 -8.46 9.55
C SER A 102 -19.26 -9.42 9.55
N GLU A 103 -20.35 -9.07 8.88
CA GLU A 103 -21.54 -9.90 8.73
C GLU A 103 -21.39 -10.84 7.52
N ARG A 104 -20.52 -11.83 7.72
CA ARG A 104 -20.66 -13.17 7.15
C ARG A 104 -20.41 -14.17 8.26
#